data_AF-A0A0C9T085-F1
#
_entry.id   AF-A0A0C9T085-F1
#
_cell.length_a   1.000
_cell.length_b   1.000
_cell.length_c   1.000
_cell.angle_alpha   90.00
_cell.angle_beta   90.00
_cell.angle_gamma   90.00
#
_symmetry.space_group_name_H-M   'P 1'
#
loop_
_entity.id
_entity.type
_entity.pdbx_description
1 polymer ?
#
loop_
_entity_poly.entity_id
_entity_poly.type
_entity_poly.pdbx_seq_one_letter_code
_entity_poly.pdbx_strand_id
1 'polypeptide(L)' 'LDSSILYELWSIWKTHPRVPSVESRRAWANSRSAAPNLVDNWFLRRKACAKKAGESILQGPYELSLE' A
#
# COMPACT_ATOMS: atom_id res chain seq x y z
N LEU A 1 -8.39 -5.28 9.10
CA LEU A 1 -7.51 -4.08 9.17
C LEU A 1 -8.28 -3.05 9.95
N ASP A 2 -7.67 -2.47 10.97
CA ASP A 2 -8.29 -1.38 11.72
C ASP A 2 -8.54 -0.16 10.85
N SER A 3 -9.52 0.64 11.24
CA SER A 3 -9.92 1.87 10.55
C SER A 3 -8.76 2.86 10.39
N SER A 4 -7.87 2.94 11.39
CA SER A 4 -6.65 3.77 11.37
C SER A 4 -5.68 3.32 10.26
N ILE A 5 -5.39 2.01 10.21
CA ILE A 5 -4.49 1.42 9.21
C ILE A 5 -5.03 1.61 7.80
N LEU A 6 -6.35 1.48 7.61
CA LEU A 6 -6.98 1.73 6.32
C LEU A 6 -6.84 3.19 5.90
N TYR A 7 -6.93 4.15 6.82
CA TYR A 7 -6.76 5.57 6.54
C TYR A 7 -5.31 5.89 6.11
N GLU A 8 -4.31 5.36 6.83
CA GLU A 8 -2.91 5.54 6.44
C GLU A 8 -2.62 4.94 5.06
N LEU A 9 -3.08 3.71 4.79
CA LEU A 9 -2.91 3.06 3.49
C LEU A 9 -3.53 3.90 2.36
N TRP A 10 -4.69 4.50 2.61
CA TRP A 10 -5.33 5.41 1.67
C TRP A 10 -4.54 6.69 1.45
N SER A 11 -4.00 7.29 2.50
CA SER A 11 -3.14 8.48 2.41
C SER A 11 -1.90 8.18 1.57
N ILE A 12 -1.22 7.07 1.87
CA ILE A 12 -0.07 6.57 1.12
C ILE A 12 -0.42 6.39 -0.35
N TRP A 13 -1.54 5.73 -0.67
CA TRP A 13 -1.95 5.50 -2.04
C TRP A 13 -2.29 6.79 -2.78
N LYS A 14 -2.92 7.76 -2.12
CA LYS A 14 -3.22 9.07 -2.75
C LYS A 14 -1.96 9.83 -3.09
N THR A 15 -0.97 9.83 -2.20
CA THR A 15 0.32 10.50 -2.44
C THR A 15 1.15 9.75 -3.48
N HIS A 16 1.11 8.42 -3.42
CA HIS A 16 1.88 7.53 -4.29
C HIS A 16 0.99 6.38 -4.77
N PRO A 17 0.28 6.54 -5.91
CA PRO A 17 -0.59 5.49 -6.47
C PRO A 17 0.25 4.41 -7.16
N ARG A 18 1.05 3.69 -6.37
CA ARG A 18 1.90 2.57 -6.76
C ARG A 18 1.97 1.53 -5.65
N VAL A 19 2.40 0.33 -6.03
CA VAL A 19 2.61 -0.75 -5.07
C VAL A 19 4.06 -0.70 -4.59
N PRO A 20 4.30 -0.51 -3.27
CA PRO A 20 5.65 -0.56 -2.70
C PRO A 20 6.25 -1.96 -2.76
N SER A 21 7.54 -2.08 -2.49
CA SER A 21 8.22 -3.38 -2.44
C SER A 21 7.60 -4.30 -1.36
N VAL A 22 7.79 -5.62 -1.51
CA VAL A 22 7.27 -6.61 -0.53
C VAL A 22 7.92 -6.40 0.83
N GLU A 23 9.22 -6.11 0.86
CA GLU A 23 9.99 -5.86 2.09
C GLU A 23 9.47 -4.60 2.79
N SER A 24 9.26 -3.51 2.05
CA SER A 24 8.73 -2.27 2.60
C SER A 24 7.33 -2.42 3.20
N ARG A 25 6.43 -3.12 2.49
CA ARG A 25 5.07 -3.39 3.00
C ARG A 25 5.09 -4.23 4.27
N ARG A 26 6.02 -5.19 4.37
CA ARG A 26 6.22 -5.98 5.59
C ARG A 26 6.75 -5.12 6.73
N ALA A 27 7.76 -4.29 6.48
CA ALA A 27 8.33 -3.39 7.49
C ALA A 27 7.28 -2.40 8.01
N TRP A 28 6.51 -1.78 7.11
CA TRP A 28 5.41 -0.87 7.46
C TRP A 28 4.32 -1.57 8.27
N ALA A 29 3.90 -2.75 7.83
CA ALA A 29 2.90 -3.54 8.55
C ALA A 29 3.39 -3.92 9.96
N ASN A 30 4.64 -4.35 10.10
CA ASN A 30 5.24 -4.68 11.40
C ASN A 30 5.34 -3.46 12.32
N SER A 31 5.71 -2.29 11.79
CA SER A 31 5.78 -1.03 12.54
C SER A 31 4.41 -0.61 13.11
N ARG A 32 3.33 -0.88 12.39
CA ARG A 32 1.95 -0.58 12.82
C ARG A 32 1.22 -1.76 13.48
N SER A 33 1.93 -2.84 13.82
CA SER A 33 1.33 -4.08 14.35
C SER A 33 0.18 -4.65 13.49
N ALA A 34 0.26 -4.44 12.17
CA ALA A 34 -0.71 -4.91 11.19
C ALA A 34 -0.22 -6.19 10.50
N ALA A 35 -1.15 -7.04 10.04
CA ALA A 35 -0.79 -8.26 9.33
C ALA A 35 -0.25 -7.93 7.91
N PRO A 36 1.00 -8.31 7.56
CA PRO A 36 1.59 -7.99 6.25
C PRO A 36 0.80 -8.54 5.06
N ASN A 37 0.17 -9.70 5.22
CA ASN A 37 -0.66 -10.32 4.19
C ASN A 37 -1.92 -9.49 3.87
N LEU A 38 -2.49 -8.80 4.86
CA LEU A 38 -3.65 -7.93 4.64
C LEU A 38 -3.24 -6.65 3.92
N VAL A 39 -2.08 -6.08 4.28
CA VAL A 39 -1.52 -4.90 3.62
C VAL A 39 -1.15 -5.21 2.16
N ASP A 40 -0.50 -6.34 1.92
CA ASP A 40 -0.16 -6.80 0.56
C ASP A 40 -1.41 -6.95 -0.31
N ASN A 41 -2.42 -7.68 0.19
CA ASN A 41 -3.70 -7.85 -0.51
C ASN A 41 -4.40 -6.51 -0.79
N TRP A 42 -4.34 -5.56 0.15
CA TRP A 42 -4.93 -4.23 -0.04
C TRP A 42 -4.29 -3.48 -1.22
N PHE A 43 -2.96 -3.44 -1.28
CA PHE A 43 -2.23 -2.79 -2.38
C PHE A 43 -2.46 -3.49 -3.73
N LEU A 44 -2.48 -4.83 -3.76
CA LEU A 44 -2.74 -5.58 -4.99
C LEU A 44 -4.16 -5.35 -5.52
N ARG A 45 -5.18 -5.42 -4.63
CA ARG A 45 -6.57 -5.09 -4.98
C ARG A 45 -6.67 -3.67 -5.51
N ARG A 46 -6.01 -2.73 -4.84
CA ARG A 46 -6.01 -1.32 -5.24
C ARG A 46 -5.38 -1.11 -6.62
N LYS A 47 -4.23 -1.73 -6.88
CA LYS A 47 -3.59 -1.74 -8.20
C LYS A 47 -4.51 -2.31 -9.27
N ALA A 48 -5.23 -3.39 -8.98
CA ALA A 48 -6.19 -3.98 -9.91
C ALA A 48 -7.36 -3.03 -10.19
N CYS A 49 -7.90 -2.37 -9.17
CA CYS A 49 -8.94 -1.35 -9.32
C CYS A 49 -8.48 -0.16 -10.16
N ALA A 50 -7.30 0.41 -9.86
CA ALA A 50 -6.71 1.52 -10.60
C ALA A 50 -6.46 1.15 -12.08
N LYS A 51 -5.94 -0.07 -12.32
CA LYS A 51 -5.75 -0.60 -13.68
C LYS A 51 -7.09 -0.72 -14.43
N LYS A 52 -8.14 -1.18 -13.75
CA LYS A 52 -9.49 -1.29 -14.33
C LYS A 52 -10.13 0.07 -14.59
N ALA A 53 -9.83 1.06 -13.76
CA ALA A 53 -10.29 2.44 -13.91
C ALA A 53 -9.51 3.24 -14.98
N GLY A 54 -8.42 2.68 -15.51
CA GLY A 54 -7.54 3.39 -16.45
C GLY A 54 -6.66 4.45 -15.78
N GLU A 55 -6.48 4.38 -14.45
CA GLU A 55 -5.62 5.30 -13.72
C GLU A 55 -4.14 5.03 -14.02
N SER A 56 -3.35 6.11 -14.08
CA SER A 56 -1.91 6.03 -14.28
C SER A 56 -1.22 5.57 -12.99
N ILE A 57 -0.92 4.27 -12.91
CA ILE A 57 -0.15 3.70 -11.80
C ILE A 57 1.33 3.94 -12.09
N LEU A 58 2.02 4.60 -11.17
CA LEU A 58 3.47 4.81 -11.29
C LEU A 58 4.18 3.45 -11.27
N GLN A 59 5.06 3.22 -12.24
CA GLN A 59 5.90 2.04 -12.30
C GLN A 59 7.23 2.29 -11.57
N GLY A 60 7.71 1.28 -10.86
CA GLY A 60 9.00 1.30 -10.17
C GLY A 60 8.89 0.99 -8.67
N PRO A 61 9.91 0.32 -8.09
CA PRO A 61 9.94 0.03 -6.67
C PRO A 61 10.01 1.33 -5.87
N TYR A 62 9.33 1.34 -4.73
CA TYR A 62 9.40 2.40 -3.75
C TYR A 62 9.31 1.83 -2.36
N GLU A 63 9.98 2.51 -1.46
CA GLU A 63 10.04 2.19 -0.05
C GLU A 63 9.08 3.10 0.71
N LEU A 64 8.16 2.51 1.48
CA LEU A 64 7.32 3.21 2.44
C LEU A 64 8.20 3.75 3.56
N SER A 65 8.07 5.04 3.86
CA SER A 65 8.65 5.61 5.07
C SER A 65 8.04 4.95 6.30
N LEU A 66 8.90 4.61 7.27
CA LEU A 66 8.52 3.96 8.53
C LEU A 66 8.27 4.97 9.66
N GLU A 67 8.23 6.27 9.36
CA GLU A 67 7.96 7.36 10.33
C GLU A 67 6.72 7.09 11.19
#